data_AF-A0ABD0QZE6-F1
#
_entry.id   AF-A0ABD0QZE6-F1
#
_cell.length_a   1.000
_cell.length_b   1.000
_cell.length_c   1.000
_cell.angle_alpha   90.00
_cell.angle_beta   90.00
_cell.angle_gamma   90.00
#
_symmetry.space_group_name_H-M   'P 1'
#
loop_
_entity.id
_entity.type
_entity.pdbx_description
1 polymer ?
#
loop_
_entity_poly.entity_id
_entity_poly.type
_entity_poly.pdbx_seq_one_letter_code
_entity_poly.pdbx_strand_id
1 'polypeptide(L)' 'MRSFHSSALLLPVLLLWAVCTVSDVQADVRTVKLCGREFIRAVVYTCGGSRWRRFISPQDME' A
#
# COMPACT_ATOMS: atom_id res chain seq x y z
N MET A 1 -0.89 29.86 28.01
CA MET A 1 -1.65 28.61 27.78
C MET A 1 -2.38 28.54 26.42
N ARG A 2 -2.26 29.54 25.52
CA ARG A 2 -2.85 29.48 24.16
C ARG A 2 -1.92 28.86 23.11
N SER A 3 -0.60 28.95 23.32
CA SER A 3 0.42 28.43 22.39
C SER A 3 0.53 26.90 22.37
N PHE A 4 0.33 26.23 23.51
CA PHE A 4 0.33 24.76 23.60
C PHE A 4 -0.86 24.10 22.90
N HIS A 5 -2.02 24.76 22.87
CA HIS A 5 -3.22 24.25 22.17
C HIS A 5 -3.04 24.29 20.65
N SER A 6 -2.36 25.33 20.13
CA SER A 6 -2.01 25.41 18.72
C SER A 6 -1.10 24.26 18.30
N SER A 7 -0.05 23.95 19.08
CA SER A 7 0.87 22.83 18.79
C SER A 7 0.20 21.45 18.90
N ALA A 8 -0.73 21.28 19.85
CA ALA A 8 -1.46 20.02 20.03
C ALA A 8 -2.38 19.68 18.84
N LEU A 9 -2.85 20.69 18.10
CA LEU A 9 -3.68 20.51 16.91
C LEU A 9 -2.85 20.37 15.61
N LEU A 10 -1.58 20.78 15.60
CA LEU A 10 -0.71 20.62 14.42
C LEU A 10 -0.43 19.16 14.10
N LEU A 11 -0.21 18.33 15.12
CA LEU A 11 0.11 16.92 14.94
C LEU A 11 -1.04 16.11 14.31
N PRO A 12 -2.29 16.18 14.79
CA PRO A 12 -3.41 15.50 14.13
C PRO A 12 -3.72 16.08 12.74
N VAL A 13 -3.56 17.39 12.53
CA VAL A 13 -3.74 18.02 11.20
C VAL A 13 -2.69 17.54 10.21
N LEU A 14 -1.42 17.46 10.61
CA LEU A 14 -0.34 16.92 9.78
C LEU A 14 -0.58 15.44 9.44
N LEU A 15 -1.05 14.66 10.42
CA LEU A 15 -1.36 13.24 10.23
C LEU A 15 -2.54 13.04 9.26
N LEU A 16 -3.60 13.85 9.40
CA LEU A 16 -4.73 13.88 8.47
C LEU A 16 -4.27 14.23 7.05
N TRP A 17 -3.39 15.22 6.90
CA TRP A 17 -2.85 15.60 5.61
C TRP A 17 -2.05 14.47 4.96
N ALA A 18 -1.20 13.78 5.73
CA ALA A 18 -0.44 12.63 5.27
C ALA A 18 -1.33 11.43 4.88
N VAL A 19 -2.46 11.22 5.56
CA VAL A 19 -3.43 10.16 5.19
C VAL A 19 -4.18 10.53 3.91
N CYS A 20 -4.56 11.80 3.75
CA CYS A 20 -5.22 12.28 2.54
C CYS A 20 -4.33 12.15 1.29
N THR A 21 -3.02 12.44 1.40
CA THR A 21 -2.09 12.29 0.26
C THR A 21 -1.87 10.84 -0.17
N VAL A 22 -2.03 9.88 0.74
CA VAL A 22 -1.88 8.44 0.45
C VAL A 22 -3.15 7.85 -0.17
N SER A 23 -4.30 8.51 -0.02
CA SER A 23 -5.59 8.00 -0.49
C SER A 23 -5.77 8.13 -2.02
N ASP A 24 -4.96 8.95 -2.68
CA ASP A 24 -4.98 9.18 -4.13
C ASP A 24 -4.22 8.13 -4.96
N VAL A 25 -4.04 6.91 -4.43
CA VAL A 25 -3.64 5.77 -5.27
C VAL A 25 -4.88 5.26 -5.99
N GLN A 26 -5.43 6.09 -6.87
CA GLN A 26 -6.41 5.65 -7.84
C GLN A 26 -5.70 4.64 -8.73
N ALA A 27 -6.08 3.36 -8.59
CA ALA A 27 -5.64 2.30 -9.47
C ALA A 27 -6.27 2.56 -10.85
N ASP A 28 -5.68 3.47 -11.62
CA ASP A 28 -5.99 3.63 -13.03
C ASP A 28 -5.60 2.30 -13.69
N VAL A 29 -6.59 1.45 -13.95
CA VAL A 29 -6.40 0.15 -14.60
C VAL A 29 -6.18 0.43 -16.09
N ARG A 30 -5.07 1.08 -16.40
CA ARG A 30 -4.63 1.30 -17.76
C ARG A 30 -4.23 -0.05 -18.32
N THR A 31 -5.06 -0.56 -19.22
CA THR A 31 -4.82 -1.86 -19.87
C THR A 31 -3.60 -1.74 -20.78
N VAL A 32 -2.45 -2.19 -20.31
CA VAL A 32 -1.21 -2.27 -21.08
C VAL A 32 -0.94 -3.72 -21.50
N LYS A 33 -0.45 -3.91 -22.74
CA LYS A 33 -0.02 -5.23 -23.22
C LYS A 33 1.39 -5.49 -22.67
N LEU A 34 1.51 -6.46 -21.77
CA LEU A 34 2.79 -6.90 -21.23
C LEU A 34 3.27 -8.14 -21.98
N CYS A 35 4.53 -8.13 -22.41
CA CYS A 35 5.14 -9.23 -23.15
C CYS A 35 6.42 -9.69 -22.46
N GLY A 36 6.71 -10.99 -22.55
CA GLY A 36 7.97 -11.58 -22.08
C GLY A 36 8.30 -11.25 -20.62
N ARG A 37 9.44 -10.58 -20.40
CA ARG A 37 9.97 -10.27 -19.06
C ARG A 37 9.07 -9.30 -18.29
N GLU A 38 8.40 -8.38 -18.98
CA GLU A 38 7.51 -7.42 -18.32
C GLU A 38 6.23 -8.09 -17.80
N PHE A 39 5.74 -9.13 -18.50
CA PHE A 39 4.63 -9.95 -18.02
C PHE A 39 5.01 -10.70 -16.73
N ILE A 40 6.17 -11.35 -16.73
CA ILE A 40 6.64 -12.09 -15.55
C ILE A 40 6.82 -11.16 -14.35
N ARG A 41 7.41 -9.97 -14.54
CA ARG A 41 7.55 -8.99 -13.44
C ARG A 41 6.20 -8.56 -12.88
N ALA A 42 5.23 -8.26 -13.74
CA ALA A 42 3.90 -7.88 -13.29
C ALA A 42 3.22 -9.01 -12.50
N VAL A 43 3.34 -10.27 -12.94
CA VAL A 43 2.82 -11.43 -12.21
C VAL A 43 3.51 -11.59 -10.85
N VAL A 44 4.84 -11.46 -10.77
CA VAL A 44 5.56 -11.55 -9.49
C VAL A 44 5.13 -10.43 -8.54
N TYR A 45 4.99 -9.20 -9.04
CA TYR A 45 4.57 -8.06 -8.22
C TYR A 45 3.13 -8.20 -7.71
N THR A 46 2.21 -8.63 -8.58
CA THR A 46 0.77 -8.70 -8.26
C THR A 46 0.34 -10.01 -7.59
N CYS A 47 0.87 -11.14 -8.06
CA CYS A 47 0.54 -12.48 -7.58
C CYS A 47 1.61 -13.07 -6.65
N GLY A 48 2.73 -12.38 -6.41
CA GLY A 48 3.78 -12.86 -5.51
C GLY A 48 3.20 -13.23 -4.16
N GLY A 49 2.56 -12.29 -3.47
CA GLY A 49 1.99 -12.53 -2.13
C GLY A 49 0.94 -13.63 -2.06
N SER A 50 0.15 -13.85 -3.11
CA SER A 50 -0.83 -14.96 -3.14
C SER A 50 -0.17 -16.33 -3.27
N ARG A 51 1.00 -16.41 -3.92
CA ARG A 51 1.83 -17.62 -3.94
C ARG A 51 2.46 -17.89 -2.58
N TRP A 52 3.00 -16.88 -1.89
CA TRP A 52 3.58 -17.03 -0.55
C TRP A 52 2.55 -17.47 0.50
N ARG A 53 1.31 -16.96 0.44
CA ARG A 53 0.23 -17.40 1.35
C ARG A 53 -0.12 -18.89 1.28
N ARG A 54 0.21 -19.58 0.18
CA ARG A 54 0.03 -21.04 0.08
C ARG A 54 1.12 -21.82 0.80
N PHE A 55 2.31 -21.25 0.92
CA PHE A 55 3.43 -21.82 1.66
C PHE A 55 3.40 -21.44 3.15
N ILE A 56 2.68 -20.39 3.51
CA ILE A 56 2.41 -19.97 4.89
C ILE A 56 0.97 -20.34 5.26
N SER A 57 0.48 -21.45 4.69
CA SER A 57 -0.78 -22.04 5.13
C SER A 57 -0.67 -22.29 6.64
N PRO A 58 -1.68 -21.96 7.47
CA PRO A 58 -1.61 -22.16 8.91
C PRO A 58 -1.31 -23.61 9.35
N GLN A 59 -1.35 -24.57 8.43
CA GLN A 59 -1.00 -25.97 8.69
C GLN A 59 0.51 -26.23 8.71
N ASP A 60 1.34 -25.27 8.31
CA ASP A 60 2.81 -25.38 8.33
C ASP A 60 3.44 -24.63 9.52
N MET A 61 2.62 -24.23 10.50
CA MET A 61 3.05 -23.57 11.75
C MET A 61 2.73 -24.47 12.96
N GLU A 62 3.24 -25.71 12.92
CA GLU A 62 3.45 -26.55 14.11
C GLU A 62 4.95 -26.56 14.48
#